data_AF-A0A963ANZ8-F1
#
_entry.id   AF-A0A963ANZ8-F1
#
_cell.length_a   1.000
_cell.length_b   1.000
_cell.length_c   1.000
_cell.angle_alpha   90.00
_cell.angle_beta   90.00
_cell.angle_gamma   90.00
#
_symmetry.space_group_name_H-M   'P 1'
#
loop_
_entity.id
_entity.type
_entity.pdbx_description
1 polymer ?
#
loop_
_entity_poly.entity_id
_entity_poly.type
_entity_poly.pdbx_seq_one_letter_code
_entity_poly.pdbx_strand_id
1 'polypeptide(L)'
;MILAALAMLAPSLLRTRQLHSLDRDQQNVVIARERLAELAAERDQGTLDQAQFEQAKGELERSLLSDLDQQSEQAAPAGTSGGGRLALGIVALFVPALTLGLYAYLGTPDLVEPRNPALAAAHERGGELPSVEQMVGALVERLKQNPEDTNGWYLLGRTNMALKDYAGAAAAFETVHK
;
A
#
# COMPACT_ATOMS: atom_id res chain seq x y z
N MET A 1 -5.88 -8.02 5.96
CA MET A 1 -5.69 -6.56 5.76
C MET A 1 -5.04 -6.22 4.42
N ILE A 2 -3.88 -6.81 4.08
CA ILE A 2 -3.17 -6.52 2.82
C ILE A 2 -3.98 -6.88 1.56
N LEU A 3 -4.65 -8.05 1.54
CA LEU A 3 -5.51 -8.46 0.43
C LEU A 3 -6.74 -7.55 0.24
N ALA A 4 -7.30 -7.05 1.33
CA ALA A 4 -8.43 -6.11 1.27
C ALA A 4 -8.00 -4.74 0.72
N ALA A 5 -6.79 -4.28 1.08
CA ALA A 5 -6.21 -3.05 0.54
C ALA A 5 -5.95 -3.15 -0.97
N LEU A 6 -5.43 -4.29 -1.45
CA LEU A 6 -5.24 -4.55 -2.88
C LEU A 6 -6.57 -4.61 -3.64
N ALA A 7 -7.60 -5.24 -3.07
CA ALA A 7 -8.93 -5.31 -3.67
C ALA A 7 -9.63 -3.94 -3.75
N MET A 8 -9.40 -3.04 -2.79
CA MET A 8 -9.92 -1.67 -2.85
C MET A 8 -9.22 -0.81 -3.92
N LEU A 9 -7.92 -1.02 -4.17
CA LEU A 9 -7.18 -0.25 -5.18
C LEU A 9 -7.41 -0.77 -6.61
N ALA A 10 -7.74 -2.04 -6.78
CA ALA A 10 -7.98 -2.67 -8.08
C ALA A 10 -9.00 -1.91 -8.96
N PRO A 11 -10.22 -1.57 -8.50
CA PRO A 11 -11.17 -0.84 -9.35
C PRO A 11 -10.67 0.57 -9.70
N SER A 12 -9.89 1.24 -8.84
CA SER A 12 -9.34 2.57 -9.15
C SER A 12 -8.29 2.55 -10.27
N LEU A 13 -7.53 1.46 -10.40
CA LEU A 13 -6.54 1.31 -11.48
C LEU A 13 -7.17 0.73 -12.76
N LEU A 14 -8.27 -0.03 -12.63
CA LEU A 14 -8.97 -0.66 -13.74
C LEU A 14 -10.11 0.20 -14.31
N ARG A 15 -10.57 1.22 -13.59
CA ARG A 15 -11.64 2.11 -14.05
C ARG A 15 -11.12 2.97 -15.19
N THR A 16 -11.59 2.63 -16.38
CA THR A 16 -11.21 3.22 -17.64
C THR A 16 -11.55 4.71 -17.71
N ARG A 17 -10.62 5.46 -18.31
CA ARG A 17 -10.62 6.90 -18.58
C ARG A 17 -11.74 7.39 -19.54
N GLN A 18 -12.68 6.50 -19.89
CA GLN A 18 -13.74 6.71 -20.88
C GLN A 18 -14.72 7.82 -20.51
N LEU A 19 -14.92 8.07 -19.22
CA LEU A 19 -15.75 9.19 -18.76
C LEU A 19 -15.16 10.55 -19.16
N HIS A 20 -13.85 10.63 -19.38
CA HIS A 20 -13.17 11.89 -19.67
C HIS A 20 -13.11 12.22 -21.17
N SER A 21 -13.28 11.23 -22.07
CA SER A 21 -13.36 11.49 -23.51
C SER A 21 -14.76 12.00 -23.90
N LEU A 22 -15.82 11.35 -23.38
CA LEU A 22 -17.21 11.76 -23.63
C LEU A 22 -17.50 13.21 -23.20
N ASP A 23 -16.93 13.63 -22.06
CA ASP A 23 -17.11 14.98 -21.50
C ASP A 23 -16.41 16.07 -22.36
N ARG A 24 -15.29 15.72 -23.00
CA ARG A 24 -14.51 16.63 -23.86
C ARG A 24 -15.13 16.81 -25.24
N ASP A 25 -15.62 15.74 -25.85
CA ASP A 25 -16.32 15.81 -27.15
C ASP A 25 -17.56 16.71 -27.04
N GLN A 26 -18.32 16.58 -25.95
CA GLN A 26 -19.46 17.45 -25.67
C GLN A 26 -19.03 18.93 -25.53
N GLN A 27 -17.92 19.19 -24.85
CA GLN A 27 -17.41 20.55 -24.68
C GLN A 27 -16.96 21.19 -26.01
N ASN A 28 -16.28 20.44 -26.88
CA ASN A 28 -15.83 20.92 -28.19
C ASN A 28 -17.02 21.27 -29.09
N VAL A 29 -18.09 20.45 -29.08
CA VAL A 29 -19.33 20.73 -29.83
C VAL A 29 -20.02 22.00 -29.33
N VAL A 30 -20.03 22.24 -28.01
CA VAL A 30 -20.62 23.47 -27.43
C VAL A 30 -19.85 24.71 -27.90
N ILE A 31 -18.51 24.67 -27.83
CA ILE A 31 -17.66 25.79 -28.28
C ILE A 31 -17.86 26.07 -29.78
N ALA A 32 -17.93 25.03 -30.62
CA ALA A 32 -18.18 25.18 -32.05
C ALA A 32 -19.55 25.83 -32.33
N ARG A 33 -20.58 25.50 -31.55
CA ARG A 33 -21.90 26.13 -31.67
C ARG A 33 -21.88 27.61 -31.31
N GLU A 34 -21.15 27.98 -30.25
CA GLU A 34 -20.97 29.39 -29.86
C GLU A 34 -20.28 30.19 -30.97
N ARG A 35 -19.21 29.64 -31.57
CA ARG A 35 -18.51 30.26 -32.70
C ARG A 35 -19.39 30.42 -33.94
N LEU A 36 -20.25 29.44 -34.22
CA LEU A 36 -21.19 29.54 -35.33
C LEU A 36 -22.22 30.65 -35.09
N ALA A 37 -22.72 30.79 -33.86
CA ALA A 37 -23.63 31.86 -33.50
C ALA A 37 -22.98 33.26 -33.61
N GLU A 38 -21.70 33.36 -33.24
CA GLU A 38 -20.88 34.58 -33.40
C GLU A 38 -20.75 34.97 -34.88
N LEU A 39 -20.36 34.02 -35.74
CA LEU A 39 -20.28 34.23 -37.20
C LEU A 39 -21.63 34.62 -37.83
N ALA A 40 -22.72 34.04 -37.35
CA ALA A 40 -24.06 34.36 -37.82
C ALA A 40 -24.46 35.80 -37.44
N ALA A 41 -24.12 36.23 -36.22
CA ALA A 41 -24.36 37.59 -35.76
C ALA A 41 -23.52 38.62 -36.54
N GLU A 42 -22.26 38.30 -36.87
CA GLU A 42 -21.40 39.16 -37.69
C GLU A 42 -21.92 39.33 -39.12
N ARG A 43 -22.45 38.25 -39.71
CA ARG A 43 -23.14 38.29 -41.00
C ARG A 43 -24.40 39.16 -40.93
N ASP A 44 -25.21 39.00 -39.89
CA ASP A 44 -26.45 39.76 -39.72
C ASP A 44 -26.20 41.27 -39.50
N GLN A 45 -25.05 41.60 -38.90
CA GLN A 45 -24.57 42.98 -38.75
C GLN A 45 -23.93 43.53 -40.03
N GLY A 46 -23.83 42.74 -41.10
CA GLY A 46 -23.20 43.13 -42.37
C GLY A 46 -21.68 43.26 -42.29
N THR A 47 -21.05 42.74 -41.24
CA THR A 47 -19.59 42.74 -41.07
C THR A 47 -18.95 41.62 -41.90
N LEU A 48 -19.70 40.54 -42.12
CA LEU A 48 -19.28 39.36 -42.88
C LEU A 48 -20.20 39.16 -44.10
N ASP A 49 -19.63 39.00 -45.29
CA ASP A 49 -20.40 38.66 -46.49
C ASP A 49 -20.88 37.20 -46.45
N GLN A 50 -21.95 36.87 -47.17
CA GLN A 50 -22.53 35.52 -47.21
C GLN A 50 -21.51 34.47 -47.67
N ALA A 51 -20.66 34.81 -48.65
CA ALA A 51 -19.61 33.92 -49.14
C ALA A 51 -18.53 33.65 -48.07
N GLN A 52 -18.20 34.67 -47.27
CA GLN A 52 -17.22 34.55 -46.18
C GLN A 52 -17.79 33.73 -45.02
N PHE A 53 -19.08 33.90 -44.70
CA PHE A 53 -19.78 33.10 -43.70
C PHE A 53 -19.78 31.61 -44.07
N GLU A 54 -20.12 31.28 -45.31
CA GLU A 54 -20.16 29.88 -45.78
C GLU A 54 -18.77 29.24 -45.77
N GLN A 55 -17.73 30.00 -46.14
CA GLN A 55 -16.35 29.54 -46.05
C GLN A 55 -15.93 29.28 -44.61
N ALA A 56 -16.16 30.24 -43.70
CA ALA A 56 -15.80 30.12 -42.28
C ALA A 56 -16.55 28.98 -41.59
N LYS A 57 -17.84 28.80 -41.90
CA LYS A 57 -18.63 27.67 -41.41
C LYS A 57 -18.05 26.33 -41.88
N GLY A 58 -17.70 26.22 -43.17
CA GLY A 58 -17.12 24.98 -43.71
C GLY A 58 -15.74 24.65 -43.12
N GLU A 59 -14.94 25.65 -42.78
CA GLU A 59 -13.67 25.46 -42.06
C GLU A 59 -13.90 25.01 -40.62
N LEU A 60 -14.85 25.63 -39.92
CA LEU A 60 -15.23 25.26 -38.55
C LEU A 60 -15.74 23.81 -38.46
N GLU A 61 -16.57 23.37 -39.41
CA GLU A 61 -17.06 21.99 -39.48
C GLU A 61 -15.93 20.98 -39.72
N ARG A 62 -14.99 21.30 -40.61
CA ARG A 62 -13.81 20.46 -40.87
C ARG A 62 -12.88 20.38 -39.65
N SER A 63 -12.65 21.50 -38.97
CA SER A 63 -11.86 21.54 -37.74
C SER A 63 -12.51 20.69 -36.66
N LEU A 64 -13.83 20.81 -36.47
CA LEU A 64 -14.57 20.02 -35.48
C LEU A 64 -14.48 18.52 -35.77
N LEU A 65 -14.64 18.10 -37.03
CA LEU A 65 -14.47 16.70 -37.42
C LEU A 65 -13.05 16.19 -37.15
N SER A 66 -12.02 16.97 -37.49
CA SER A 66 -10.63 16.62 -37.23
C SER A 66 -10.33 16.51 -35.73
N ASP A 67 -10.87 17.40 -34.91
CA ASP A 67 -10.67 17.38 -33.46
C ASP A 67 -11.32 16.15 -32.81
N LEU A 68 -12.49 15.74 -33.29
CA LEU A 68 -13.17 14.52 -32.83
C LEU A 68 -12.42 13.25 -33.26
N ASP A 69 -11.90 13.20 -34.50
CA ASP A 69 -11.14 12.06 -35.02
C ASP A 69 -9.76 11.92 -34.32
N GLN A 70 -8.97 12.98 -34.22
CA GLN A 70 -7.67 12.95 -33.53
C GLN A 70 -7.81 12.58 -32.05
N GLN A 71 -8.89 12.99 -31.40
CA GLN A 71 -9.14 12.64 -30.00
C GLN A 71 -9.60 11.20 -29.84
N SER A 72 -10.29 10.62 -30.82
CA SER A 72 -10.58 9.18 -30.83
C SER A 72 -9.28 8.34 -30.93
N GLU A 73 -8.29 8.79 -31.70
CA GLU A 73 -6.98 8.15 -31.80
C GLU A 73 -6.11 8.35 -30.55
N GLN A 74 -6.21 9.51 -29.88
CA GLN A 74 -5.49 9.78 -28.62
C GLN A 74 -6.19 9.17 -27.39
N ALA A 75 -7.49 8.92 -27.46
CA ALA A 75 -8.27 8.17 -26.48
C ALA A 75 -8.10 6.65 -26.64
N ALA A 76 -7.64 6.19 -27.80
CA ALA A 76 -7.03 4.87 -27.89
C ALA A 76 -5.85 4.86 -26.92
N PRO A 77 -5.78 3.89 -25.99
CA PRO A 77 -4.74 3.91 -24.98
C PRO A 77 -3.40 3.92 -25.71
N ALA A 78 -2.59 4.96 -25.50
CA ALA A 78 -1.16 4.91 -25.73
C ALA A 78 -0.69 3.60 -25.09
N GLY A 79 -0.39 2.62 -25.95
CA GLY A 79 -0.34 1.23 -25.54
C GLY A 79 0.75 1.06 -24.49
N THR A 80 0.36 0.94 -23.22
CA THR A 80 1.08 0.00 -22.38
C THR A 80 0.73 -1.35 -22.98
N SER A 81 1.59 -1.85 -23.86
CA SER A 81 1.50 -3.22 -24.38
C SER A 81 1.15 -4.15 -23.22
N GLY A 82 0.32 -5.18 -23.44
CA GLY A 82 -0.23 -6.02 -22.36
C GLY A 82 0.81 -6.53 -21.34
N GLY A 83 2.09 -6.54 -21.69
CA GLY A 83 3.22 -6.80 -20.80
C GLY A 83 3.41 -5.80 -19.64
N GLY A 84 3.10 -4.51 -19.79
CA GLY A 84 3.26 -3.52 -18.72
C GLY A 84 2.27 -3.71 -17.56
N ARG A 85 1.04 -4.12 -17.89
CA ARG A 85 0.01 -4.45 -16.87
C ARG A 85 0.31 -5.77 -16.18
N LEU A 86 0.84 -6.76 -16.91
CA LEU A 86 1.32 -8.02 -16.33
C LEU A 86 2.53 -7.80 -15.42
N ALA A 87 3.48 -6.95 -15.81
CA ALA A 87 4.64 -6.61 -14.99
C ALA A 87 4.22 -5.93 -13.66
N LEU A 88 3.25 -5.01 -13.69
CA LEU A 88 2.70 -4.40 -12.48
C LEU A 88 2.02 -5.43 -11.57
N GLY A 89 1.25 -6.37 -12.14
CA GLY A 89 0.63 -7.47 -11.38
C GLY A 89 1.65 -8.40 -10.74
N ILE A 90 2.73 -8.73 -11.47
CA ILE A 90 3.82 -9.55 -10.96
C ILE A 90 4.52 -8.85 -9.79
N VAL A 91 4.89 -7.58 -9.93
CA VAL A 91 5.55 -6.83 -8.84
C VAL A 91 4.66 -6.75 -7.60
N ALA A 92 3.35 -6.49 -7.77
CA ALA A 92 2.41 -6.39 -6.67
C ALA A 92 2.25 -7.70 -5.87
N LEU A 93 2.44 -8.87 -6.51
CA LEU A 93 2.36 -10.18 -5.85
C LEU A 93 3.72 -10.67 -5.35
N PHE A 94 4.78 -10.42 -6.12
CA PHE A 94 6.12 -10.93 -5.86
C PHE A 94 6.76 -10.25 -4.65
N VAL A 95 6.58 -8.93 -4.48
CA VAL A 95 7.16 -8.21 -3.34
C VAL A 95 6.60 -8.70 -1.99
N PRO A 96 5.27 -8.86 -1.79
CA PRO A 96 4.74 -9.46 -0.56
C PRO A 96 5.18 -10.91 -0.35
N ALA A 97 5.17 -11.73 -1.40
CA ALA A 97 5.57 -13.15 -1.30
C ALA A 97 7.05 -13.29 -0.92
N LEU A 98 7.92 -12.49 -1.53
CA LEU A 98 9.34 -12.45 -1.20
C LEU A 98 9.56 -11.99 0.24
N THR A 99 8.83 -10.97 0.69
CA THR A 99 8.93 -10.46 2.06
C THR A 99 8.53 -11.52 3.08
N LEU A 100 7.42 -12.23 2.85
CA LEU A 100 6.97 -13.32 3.71
C LEU A 100 7.96 -14.49 3.71
N GLY A 101 8.48 -14.86 2.54
CA GLY A 101 9.48 -15.93 2.41
C GLY A 101 10.79 -15.59 3.13
N LEU A 102 11.27 -14.36 2.98
CA LEU A 102 12.47 -13.89 3.65
C LEU A 102 12.27 -13.81 5.17
N TYR A 103 11.09 -13.38 5.63
CA TYR A 103 10.75 -13.39 7.05
C TYR A 103 10.67 -14.80 7.64
N ALA A 104 10.13 -15.77 6.88
CA ALA A 104 10.10 -17.17 7.33
C ALA A 104 11.50 -17.81 7.37
N TYR A 105 12.40 -17.40 6.46
CA TYR A 105 13.76 -17.93 6.39
C TYR A 105 14.73 -17.27 7.39
N LEU A 106 14.64 -15.95 7.55
CA LEU A 106 15.59 -15.16 8.35
C LEU A 106 15.02 -14.75 9.71
N GLY A 107 13.69 -14.70 9.85
CA GLY A 107 13.02 -14.33 11.08
C GLY A 107 12.85 -15.51 12.02
N THR A 108 12.77 -15.21 13.31
CA THR A 108 12.46 -16.17 14.38
C THR A 108 10.98 -16.04 14.76
N PRO A 109 10.06 -16.80 14.13
CA PRO A 109 8.63 -16.72 14.41
C PRO A 109 8.28 -17.06 15.88
N ASP A 110 9.13 -17.81 16.57
CA ASP A 110 8.98 -18.15 17.99
C ASP A 110 9.09 -16.95 18.95
N LEU A 111 9.56 -15.77 18.51
CA LEU A 111 9.58 -14.57 19.36
C LEU A 111 8.24 -13.83 19.39
N VAL A 112 7.28 -14.20 18.54
CA VAL A 112 5.97 -13.55 18.44
C VAL A 112 4.96 -14.18 19.41
N GLU A 113 5.28 -15.35 19.97
CA GLU A 113 4.48 -15.97 21.03
C GLU A 113 5.04 -15.51 22.38
N PRO A 114 4.27 -14.77 23.23
CA PRO A 114 4.64 -14.56 24.61
C PRO A 114 4.42 -15.86 25.37
N ARG A 115 5.19 -16.90 25.06
CA ARG A 115 5.19 -18.18 25.78
C ARG A 115 6.05 -18.08 27.03
N ASN A 116 5.88 -16.98 27.76
CA ASN A 116 6.33 -16.92 29.14
C ASN A 116 5.15 -17.41 30.00
N PRO A 117 5.17 -18.67 30.49
CA PRO A 117 4.09 -19.19 31.32
C PRO A 117 3.87 -18.36 32.59
N ALA A 118 4.85 -17.55 33.01
CA ALA A 118 4.70 -16.59 34.10
C ALA A 118 3.72 -15.45 33.76
N LEU A 119 3.72 -14.96 32.51
CA LEU A 119 2.79 -13.94 32.04
C LEU A 119 1.37 -14.52 31.85
N ALA A 120 1.27 -15.76 31.35
CA ALA A 120 -0.01 -16.47 31.26
C ALA A 120 -0.63 -16.75 32.64
N ALA A 121 0.17 -17.15 33.62
CA ALA A 121 -0.28 -17.42 34.99
C ALA A 121 -0.62 -16.15 35.80
N ALA A 122 -0.09 -14.98 35.40
CA ALA A 122 -0.46 -13.69 35.99
C ALA A 122 -1.83 -13.20 35.47
N HIS A 123 -2.19 -13.52 34.23
CA HIS A 123 -3.47 -13.14 33.65
C HIS A 123 -4.65 -13.92 34.26
N GLU A 124 -4.44 -15.19 34.60
CA GLU A 124 -5.45 -16.07 35.25
C GLU A 124 -5.76 -15.68 36.70
N ARG A 125 -4.86 -14.96 37.38
CA ARG A 125 -4.95 -14.71 38.84
C ARG A 125 -5.49 -13.35 39.26
N GLY A 126 -6.00 -12.54 38.33
CA GLY A 126 -6.83 -11.35 38.63
C GLY A 126 -6.29 -10.37 39.68
N GLY A 127 -4.98 -10.35 39.94
CA GLY A 127 -4.33 -9.63 41.02
C GLY A 127 -2.98 -9.09 40.58
N GLU A 128 -2.47 -8.08 41.30
CA GLU A 128 -1.22 -7.35 41.02
C GLU A 128 -0.15 -8.22 40.34
N LEU A 129 0.42 -7.68 39.26
CA LEU A 129 1.55 -8.30 38.58
C LEU A 129 2.63 -8.58 39.64
N PRO A 130 3.14 -9.82 39.76
CA PRO A 130 4.19 -10.12 40.71
C PRO A 130 5.38 -9.21 40.46
N SER A 131 6.06 -8.79 41.53
CA SER A 131 7.24 -7.93 41.39
C SER A 131 8.30 -8.63 40.55
N VAL A 132 9.17 -7.85 39.90
CA VAL A 132 10.20 -8.41 39.02
C VAL A 132 11.09 -9.38 39.79
N GLU A 133 11.35 -9.10 41.06
CA GLU A 133 12.12 -9.95 41.98
C GLU A 133 11.44 -11.30 42.23
N GLN A 134 10.10 -11.32 42.37
CA GLN A 134 9.34 -12.56 42.55
C GLN A 134 9.36 -13.42 41.28
N MET A 135 9.26 -12.80 40.11
CA MET A 135 9.35 -13.49 38.83
C MET A 135 10.75 -14.08 38.60
N VAL A 136 11.81 -13.34 38.94
CA VAL A 136 13.20 -13.82 38.89
C VAL A 136 13.41 -14.98 39.86
N GLY A 137 12.91 -14.89 41.10
CA GLY A 137 12.99 -15.97 42.08
C GLY A 137 12.31 -17.26 41.61
N ALA A 138 11.12 -17.15 41.01
CA ALA A 138 10.42 -18.30 40.43
C ALA A 138 11.17 -18.91 39.24
N LEU A 139 11.81 -18.08 38.41
CA LEU A 139 12.65 -18.52 37.29
C LEU A 139 13.88 -19.30 37.78
N VAL A 140 14.58 -18.78 38.80
CA VAL A 140 15.73 -19.46 39.42
C VAL A 140 15.33 -20.83 39.97
N GLU A 141 14.21 -20.93 40.68
CA GLU A 141 13.78 -22.19 41.27
C GLU A 141 13.41 -23.23 40.21
N ARG A 142 12.76 -22.80 39.13
CA ARG A 142 12.50 -23.66 37.97
C ARG A 142 13.79 -24.15 37.31
N LEU A 143 14.80 -23.29 37.18
CA LEU A 143 16.07 -23.65 36.55
C LEU A 143 16.91 -24.60 37.40
N LYS A 144 16.78 -24.54 38.73
CA LYS A 144 17.36 -25.57 39.61
C LYS A 144 16.73 -26.95 39.39
N GLN A 145 15.42 -26.97 39.12
CA GLN A 145 14.69 -28.21 38.85
C GLN A 145 14.95 -28.75 37.44
N ASN A 146 15.22 -27.86 36.47
CA ASN A 146 15.53 -28.19 35.08
C ASN A 146 16.88 -27.56 34.66
N PRO A 147 18.01 -28.12 35.10
CA PRO A 147 19.33 -27.55 34.83
C PRO A 147 19.71 -27.53 33.34
N GLU A 148 19.10 -28.40 32.52
CA GLU A 148 19.33 -28.52 31.07
C GLU A 148 18.69 -27.38 30.24
N ASP A 149 17.90 -26.48 30.86
CA ASP A 149 17.23 -25.38 30.15
C ASP A 149 18.21 -24.21 29.90
N THR A 150 19.09 -24.38 28.91
CA THR A 150 20.09 -23.39 28.50
C THR A 150 19.47 -22.03 28.15
N ASN A 151 18.29 -22.04 27.53
CA ASN A 151 17.55 -20.82 27.17
C ASN A 151 17.04 -20.09 28.42
N GLY A 152 16.58 -20.81 29.43
CA GLY A 152 16.16 -20.24 30.70
C GLY A 152 17.32 -19.61 31.48
N TRP A 153 18.50 -20.23 31.48
CA TRP A 153 19.72 -19.64 32.06
C TRP A 153 20.15 -18.36 31.32
N TYR A 154 20.07 -18.34 30.00
CA TYR A 154 20.34 -17.14 29.20
C TYR A 154 19.36 -15.98 29.50
N LEU A 155 18.07 -16.30 29.64
CA LEU A 155 17.04 -15.33 30.02
C LEU A 155 17.28 -14.77 31.43
N LEU A 156 17.66 -15.62 32.38
CA LEU A 156 18.02 -15.21 33.74
C LEU A 156 19.21 -14.24 33.72
N GLY A 157 20.26 -14.54 32.95
CA GLY A 157 21.41 -13.67 32.77
C GLY A 157 21.05 -12.29 32.23
N ARG A 158 20.26 -12.22 31.15
CA ARG A 158 19.77 -10.94 30.59
C ARG A 158 18.90 -10.15 31.57
N THR A 159 18.07 -10.83 32.35
CA THR A 159 17.18 -10.17 33.31
C THR A 159 17.99 -9.56 34.47
N ASN A 160 18.96 -10.29 35.01
CA ASN A 160 19.87 -9.79 36.04
C ASN A 160 20.72 -8.61 35.54
N MET A 161 21.17 -8.63 34.27
CA MET A 161 21.84 -7.48 33.64
C MET A 161 20.95 -6.23 33.59
N ALA A 162 19.66 -6.39 33.25
CA ALA A 162 18.70 -5.28 33.22
C ALA A 162 18.44 -4.71 34.62
N LEU A 163 18.47 -5.56 35.64
CA LEU A 163 18.36 -5.19 37.05
C LEU A 163 19.66 -4.67 37.66
N LYS A 164 20.75 -4.58 36.88
CA LYS A 164 22.11 -4.19 37.30
C LYS A 164 22.73 -5.13 38.34
N ASP A 165 22.21 -6.35 38.47
CA ASP A 165 22.86 -7.44 39.22
C ASP A 165 23.84 -8.17 38.31
N TYR A 166 25.03 -7.60 38.18
CA TYR A 166 26.09 -8.14 37.33
C TYR A 166 26.65 -9.48 37.86
N ALA A 167 26.60 -9.71 39.18
CA ALA A 167 27.08 -10.94 39.79
C ALA A 167 26.13 -12.11 39.49
N GLY A 168 24.82 -11.91 39.66
CA GLY A 168 23.80 -12.89 39.30
C GLY A 168 23.76 -13.18 37.79
N ALA A 169 24.05 -12.16 36.96
CA ALA A 169 24.16 -12.35 35.51
C ALA A 169 25.35 -13.23 35.11
N ALA A 170 26.53 -12.98 35.69
CA ALA A 170 27.73 -13.76 35.40
C ALA A 170 27.56 -15.24 35.76
N ALA A 171 26.98 -15.52 36.93
CA ALA A 171 26.70 -16.89 37.37
C ALA A 171 25.73 -17.62 36.42
N ALA A 172 24.69 -16.93 35.93
CA ALA A 172 23.73 -17.51 35.00
C ALA A 172 24.30 -17.74 33.59
N PHE A 173 25.29 -16.97 33.15
CA PHE A 173 25.98 -17.22 31.89
C PHE A 173 27.04 -18.33 32.00
N GLU A 174 27.66 -18.50 33.17
CA GLU A 174 28.61 -19.59 33.39
C GLU A 174 27.94 -20.97 33.25
N THR A 175 26.69 -21.10 33.70
CA THR A 175 25.91 -22.35 33.56
C THR A 175 25.50 -22.66 32.12
N VAL A 176 25.49 -21.67 31.22
CA VAL A 176 25.21 -21.84 29.78
C VAL A 176 26.44 -22.38 29.02
N HIS A 177 27.64 -22.21 29.59
CA HIS A 177 28.91 -22.56 28.95
C HIS A 177 29.54 -23.88 29.46
N LYS A 178 28.86 -24.58 30.38
CA LYS A 178 29.23 -25.94 30.82
C LYS A 178 28.42 -26.96 30.04
#